data_AF-A0A8C0XK11-F1
#
_entry.id   AF-A0A8C0XK11-F1
#
_cell.length_a   1.000
_cell.length_b   1.000
_cell.length_c   1.000
_cell.angle_alpha   90.00
_cell.angle_beta   90.00
_cell.angle_gamma   90.00
#
_symmetry.space_group_name_H-M   'P 1'
#
loop_
_entity.id
_entity.type
_entity.pdbx_description
1 polymer ?
#
loop_
_entity_poly.entity_id
_entity_poly.type
_entity_poly.pdbx_seq_one_letter_code
_entity_poly.pdbx_strand_id
1 'polypeptide(L)' 'MDRHIPIHALPEEIQKMSPEEKVCKYCGVSYLILHEFKAMEEKLKAMEKEVKFYQGSVKREKGLQEKLQSLSQEFEQC' A
#
# COMPACT_ATOMS: atom_id res chain seq x y z
N MET A 1 5.48 -14.40 -18.07
CA MET A 1 4.12 -14.98 -18.00
C MET A 1 3.13 -13.84 -18.10
N ASP A 2 2.34 -13.78 -19.17
CA ASP A 2 1.30 -12.77 -19.36
C ASP A 2 0.29 -12.82 -18.23
N ARG A 3 0.33 -11.79 -17.36
CA ARG A 3 -0.66 -11.63 -16.30
C ARG A 3 -1.97 -11.26 -16.99
N HIS A 4 -2.85 -12.24 -17.17
CA HIS A 4 -4.18 -11.99 -17.70
C HIS A 4 -4.91 -11.04 -16.72
N ILE A 5 -5.21 -9.84 -17.21
CA ILE A 5 -6.02 -8.87 -16.50
C ILE A 5 -7.48 -9.20 -16.86
N PRO A 6 -8.34 -9.54 -15.88
CA PRO A 6 -9.77 -9.66 -16.12
C PRO A 6 -10.26 -8.41 -16.82
N ILE A 7 -10.80 -8.60 -18.02
CA ILE A 7 -11.32 -7.52 -18.88
C ILE A 7 -12.61 -6.95 -18.28
N HIS A 8 -13.32 -7.76 -17.49
CA HIS A 8 -14.56 -7.39 -16.83
C HIS A 8 -14.40 -7.41 -15.32
N ALA A 9 -14.98 -6.39 -14.69
CA ALA A 9 -15.10 -6.33 -13.23
C ALA A 9 -15.99 -7.47 -12.72
N LEU A 10 -15.75 -7.88 -11.48
CA LEU A 10 -16.61 -8.83 -10.81
C LEU A 10 -18.00 -8.21 -10.59
N PRO A 11 -19.12 -8.91 -10.86
CA PRO A 11 -20.46 -8.39 -10.59
C PRO A 11 -20.67 -7.97 -9.13
N GLU A 12 -21.50 -6.96 -8.88
CA GLU A 12 -21.72 -6.42 -7.53
C GLU A 12 -22.28 -7.46 -6.56
N GLU A 13 -23.11 -8.37 -7.05
CA GLU A 13 -23.72 -9.45 -6.27
C GLU A 13 -22.62 -10.33 -5.67
N ILE A 14 -21.60 -10.66 -6.48
CA ILE A 14 -20.48 -11.50 -6.04
C ILE A 14 -19.52 -10.70 -5.16
N GLN A 15 -19.32 -9.41 -5.43
CA GLN A 15 -18.52 -8.56 -4.54
C GLN A 15 -19.11 -8.50 -3.13
N LYS A 16 -20.44 -8.37 -3.02
CA LYS A 16 -21.18 -8.25 -1.75
C LYS A 16 -21.41 -9.58 -1.01
N MET A 17 -21.17 -10.73 -1.65
CA MET A 17 -21.26 -12.04 -1.00
C MET A 17 -20.29 -12.18 0.17
N SER A 18 -20.66 -13.01 1.15
CA SER A 18 -19.81 -13.27 2.31
C SER A 18 -18.57 -14.08 1.90
N PRO A 19 -17.44 -13.97 2.62
CA PRO A 19 -16.25 -14.77 2.35
C PRO A 19 -16.52 -16.29 2.38
N GLU A 20 -17.41 -16.73 3.25
CA GLU A 20 -17.78 -18.15 3.41
C GLU A 20 -18.50 -18.69 2.17
N GLU A 21 -19.24 -17.84 1.46
CA GLU A 21 -19.93 -18.18 0.21
C GLU A 21 -18.98 -18.23 -0.99
N LYS A 22 -17.83 -17.54 -0.89
CA LYS A 22 -16.80 -17.48 -1.93
C LYS A 22 -15.82 -18.65 -1.86
N VAL A 23 -15.96 -19.54 -0.88
CA VAL A 23 -15.05 -20.64 -0.64
C VAL A 23 -15.66 -21.99 -1.03
N CYS A 24 -14.86 -22.83 -1.67
CA CYS A 24 -15.24 -24.20 -1.95
C CYS A 24 -15.44 -25.00 -0.66
N LYS A 25 -16.64 -25.53 -0.43
CA LYS A 25 -16.99 -26.31 0.78
C LYS A 25 -16.18 -27.60 0.95
N TYR A 26 -15.60 -28.14 -0.12
CA TYR A 26 -14.81 -29.37 -0.09
C TYR A 26 -13.32 -29.10 0.13
N CYS A 27 -12.78 -28.09 -0.54
CA CYS A 27 -11.33 -27.84 -0.57
C CYS A 27 -10.90 -26.65 0.31
N GLY A 28 -11.82 -25.77 0.69
CA GLY A 28 -11.51 -24.52 1.40
C GLY A 28 -10.86 -23.43 0.53
N VAL A 29 -10.74 -23.67 -0.77
CA VAL A 29 -10.09 -22.77 -1.73
C VAL A 29 -11.10 -21.71 -2.20
N SER A 30 -10.73 -20.42 -2.16
CA SER A 30 -11.59 -19.35 -2.67
C SER A 30 -11.77 -19.46 -4.18
N TYR A 31 -12.99 -19.32 -4.66
CA TYR A 31 -13.31 -19.23 -6.08
C TYR A 31 -12.77 -17.93 -6.70
N LEU A 32 -12.40 -16.95 -5.87
CA LEU A 32 -11.98 -15.61 -6.28
C LEU A 32 -10.53 -15.29 -5.90
N ILE A 33 -9.71 -16.32 -5.70
CA ILE A 33 -8.29 -16.18 -5.33
C ILE A 33 -7.57 -15.14 -6.17
N LEU A 34 -7.73 -15.17 -7.50
CA LEU A 34 -7.05 -14.22 -8.38
C LEU A 34 -7.45 -12.77 -8.10
N HIS A 35 -8.74 -12.52 -7.82
CA HIS A 35 -9.24 -11.18 -7.49
C HIS A 35 -8.71 -10.72 -6.14
N GLU A 36 -8.71 -11.61 -5.14
CA GLU A 36 -8.17 -11.33 -3.80
C GLU A 36 -6.68 -10.98 -3.86
N PHE A 37 -5.89 -11.76 -4.63
CA PHE A 37 -4.47 -11.47 -4.84
C PHE A 37 -4.24 -10.12 -5.52
N LYS A 38 -5.07 -9.73 -6.48
CA LYS A 38 -4.95 -8.42 -7.14
C LYS A 38 -5.29 -7.28 -6.19
N ALA A 39 -6.37 -7.39 -5.42
CA ALA A 39 -6.73 -6.40 -4.42
C ALA A 39 -5.61 -6.26 -3.36
N MET A 40 -4.97 -7.37 -2.98
CA MET A 40 -3.80 -7.34 -2.11
C MET A 40 -2.58 -6.68 -2.78
N GLU A 41 -2.29 -7.01 -4.04
CA GLU A 41 -1.19 -6.40 -4.80
C GLU A 41 -1.36 -4.87 -4.92
N GLU A 42 -2.59 -4.40 -5.17
CA GLU A 42 -2.90 -2.97 -5.25
C GLU A 42 -2.72 -2.26 -3.90
N LYS A 43 -3.21 -2.86 -2.81
CA LYS A 43 -3.00 -2.34 -1.45
C LYS A 43 -1.51 -2.27 -1.10
N LEU A 44 -0.72 -3.30 -1.47
CA LEU A 44 0.72 -3.29 -1.27
C LEU A 44 1.39 -2.17 -2.06
N LYS A 45 1.03 -1.96 -3.34
CA LYS A 45 1.56 -0.84 -4.14
C LYS A 45 1.23 0.52 -3.55
N ALA A 46 0.02 0.69 -3.00
CA ALA A 46 -0.36 1.92 -2.31
C ALA A 46 0.50 2.14 -1.06
N MET A 47 0.63 1.11 -0.21
CA MET A 47 1.44 1.16 1.00
C MET A 47 2.93 1.42 0.69
N GLU A 48 3.50 0.82 -0.34
CA GLU A 48 4.88 1.08 -0.77
C GLU A 48 5.12 2.55 -1.15
N LYS A 49 4.14 3.20 -1.79
CA LYS A 49 4.22 4.63 -2.13
C LYS A 49 4.20 5.49 -0.87
N GLU A 50 3.33 5.16 0.09
CA GLU A 50 3.26 5.87 1.37
C GLU A 50 4.56 5.75 2.14
N VAL A 51 5.13 4.54 2.25
CA VAL A 51 6.42 4.33 2.93
C VAL A 51 7.53 5.16 2.30
N LYS A 52 7.63 5.18 0.96
CA LYS A 52 8.61 6.02 0.25
C LYS A 52 8.41 7.50 0.53
N PHE A 53 7.16 7.95 0.59
CA PHE A 53 6.83 9.33 0.94
C PHE A 53 7.31 9.67 2.36
N TYR A 54 6.99 8.84 3.35
CA TYR A 54 7.41 9.05 4.74
C TYR A 54 8.93 9.02 4.90
N GLN A 55 9.63 8.09 4.24
CA GLN A 55 11.09 8.06 4.22
C GLN A 55 11.68 9.36 3.65
N GLY A 56 11.07 9.91 2.61
CA GLY A 56 11.44 11.22 2.07
C GLY A 56 11.22 12.35 3.07
N SER A 57 10.10 12.33 3.80
CA SER A 57 9.77 13.31 4.84
C SER A 57 10.79 13.31 5.97
N VAL A 58 11.16 12.14 6.49
CA VAL A 58 12.17 11.99 7.55
C VAL A 58 13.52 12.58 7.11
N LYS A 59 13.95 12.33 5.86
CA LYS A 59 15.20 12.92 5.34
C LYS A 59 15.14 14.44 5.26
N ARG A 60 14.01 15.01 4.83
CA ARG A 60 13.82 16.47 4.75
C ARG A 60 13.82 17.09 6.14
N GLU A 61 13.11 16.49 7.09
CA GLU A 61 13.04 16.96 8.48
C GLU A 61 14.42 16.95 9.13
N LYS A 62 15.20 15.87 8.94
CA LYS A 62 16.57 15.79 9.43
C LYS A 62 17.45 16.91 8.87
N GLY A 63 17.39 17.16 7.55
CA GLY A 63 18.15 18.25 6.93
C GLY A 63 17.72 19.64 7.40
N LEU A 64 16.44 19.84 7.72
CA LEU A 64 15.96 21.08 8.34
C LEU A 64 16.44 21.23 9.77
N GLN A 65 16.44 20.15 10.55
CA GLN A 65 16.96 20.14 11.92
C GLN A 65 18.45 20.47 11.95
N GLU A 66 19.25 19.91 11.05
CA GLU A 66 20.68 20.23 10.91
C GLU A 66 20.91 21.72 10.59
N LYS A 67 20.11 22.29 9.67
CA LYS A 67 20.18 23.74 9.34
C LYS A 67 19.75 24.63 10.50
N LEU A 68 18.73 24.24 11.24
CA LEU A 68 18.31 24.98 12.43
C LEU A 68 19.42 24.97 13.49
N GLN A 69 20.09 23.83 13.67
CA GLN A 69 21.19 23.70 14.62
C GLN A 69 22.42 24.53 14.20
N SER A 70 22.76 24.58 12.91
CA SER A 70 23.86 25.44 12.45
C SER A 70 23.54 26.91 12.66
N LEU A 71 22.32 27.34 12.31
CA LEU A 71 21.87 28.73 12.49
C LEU A 71 21.84 29.12 13.98
N SER A 72 21.39 28.23 14.87
CA SER A 72 21.37 28.52 16.31
C SER A 72 22.79 28.70 16.86
N GLN A 73 23.75 27.88 16.41
CA GLN A 73 25.15 28.02 16.80
C GLN A 73 25.78 29.32 16.29
N GLU A 74 25.46 29.74 15.06
CA GLU A 74 25.91 31.03 14.52
C GLU A 74 25.38 32.21 15.34
N PHE A 75 24.13 32.14 15.80
CA PHE A 75 23.54 33.16 16.67
C PHE A 75 24.13 33.18 18.09
N GLU A 76 24.45 32.03 18.67
CA GLU A 76 25.08 31.96 20.01
C GLU A 76 26.54 32.44 20.03
N GLN A 77 27.21 32.48 18.87
CA GLN A 77 28.59 32.95 18.73
C GLN A 77 28.71 34.46 18.45
N CYS A 78 27.58 35.17 18.32
CA CYS A 78 27.49 36.63 18.21
C CYS A 78 27.20 37.27 19.57
#